data_AF-A0A512IMN8-F1
#
_entry.id   AF-A0A512IMN8-F1
#
_cell.length_a   1.000
_cell.length_b   1.000
_cell.length_c   1.000
_cell.angle_alpha   90.00
_cell.angle_beta   90.00
_cell.angle_gamma   90.00
#
_symmetry.space_group_name_H-M   'P 1'
#
loop_
_entity.id
_entity.type
_entity.pdbx_description
1 polymer ?
#
loop_
_entity_poly.entity_id
_entity_poly.type
_entity_poly.pdbx_seq_one_letter_code
_entity_poly.pdbx_strand_id
1 'polypeptide(L)'
;MASLPNPAAERPLAFAVRHINASARDPIDAPTLLAALMAETVPAAFTHHVRAFFDEVEIETIGDLVRSGAVTYPILARGARRCLAPGHETRQWLDERA
;
A
#
# COMPACT_ATOMS: atom_id res chain seq x y z
N MET A 1 12.98 15.81 -4.84
CA MET A 1 12.38 14.72 -4.04
C MET A 1 11.11 15.28 -3.43
N ALA A 2 9.94 14.80 -3.84
CA ALA A 2 8.69 15.25 -3.26
C ALA A 2 8.62 14.73 -1.81
N SER A 3 8.61 15.64 -0.83
CA SER A 3 8.38 15.28 0.57
C SER A 3 6.97 14.71 0.70
N LEU A 4 6.84 13.63 1.47
CA LEU A 4 5.53 13.10 1.81
C LEU A 4 4.78 14.16 2.63
N PRO A 5 3.47 14.36 2.39
CA PRO A 5 2.69 15.37 3.13
C PRO A 5 2.53 15.04 4.62
N ASN A 6 3.02 13.88 5.06
CA ASN A 6 2.83 13.36 6.40
C ASN A 6 4.11 12.70 6.95
N PRO A 7 4.83 13.34 7.88
CA PRO A 7 6.08 12.79 8.43
C PRO A 7 5.87 11.49 9.21
N ALA A 8 4.67 11.27 9.77
CA ALA A 8 4.35 10.01 10.46
C ALA A 8 4.22 8.81 9.48
N ALA A 9 3.97 9.07 8.20
CA ALA A 9 3.86 8.05 7.17
C ALA A 9 5.21 7.68 6.53
N GLU A 10 6.25 8.50 6.71
CA GLU A 10 7.54 8.32 6.03
C GLU A 10 8.18 6.97 6.39
N ARG A 11 8.23 6.65 7.68
CA ARG A 11 8.83 5.40 8.18
C ARG A 11 8.08 4.15 7.68
N PRO A 12 6.75 4.01 7.87
CA PRO A 12 6.05 2.83 7.37
C PRO A 12 6.07 2.72 5.84
N LEU A 13 6.01 3.85 5.09
CA LEU A 13 6.18 3.82 3.63
C LEU A 13 7.59 3.37 3.23
N ALA A 14 8.63 3.86 3.91
CA ALA A 14 10.00 3.45 3.62
C ALA A 14 10.20 1.95 3.88
N PHE A 15 9.60 1.39 4.93
CA PHE A 15 9.62 -0.06 5.19
C PHE A 15 8.90 -0.84 4.09
N ALA A 16 7.68 -0.43 3.74
CA ALA A 16 6.91 -1.08 2.68
C ALA A 16 7.66 -1.06 1.34
N VAL A 17 8.17 0.11 0.93
CA VAL A 17 8.95 0.27 -0.30
C VAL A 17 10.20 -0.59 -0.30
N ARG A 18 10.96 -0.59 0.80
CA ARG A 18 12.16 -1.43 0.92
C ARG A 18 11.83 -2.91 0.79
N HIS A 19 10.72 -3.34 1.38
CA HIS A 19 10.27 -4.72 1.34
C HIS A 19 9.89 -5.14 -0.08
N ILE A 20 8.93 -4.44 -0.70
CA ILE A 20 8.44 -4.82 -2.05
C ILE A 20 9.51 -4.64 -3.14
N ASN A 21 10.43 -3.68 -2.97
CA ASN A 21 11.52 -3.50 -3.93
C ASN A 21 12.64 -4.53 -3.80
N ALA A 22 12.69 -5.34 -2.73
CA ALA A 22 13.74 -6.33 -2.54
C ALA A 22 13.77 -7.37 -3.68
N SER A 23 12.59 -7.66 -4.26
CA SER A 23 12.41 -8.62 -5.35
C SER A 23 11.92 -7.97 -6.65
N ALA A 24 11.75 -6.64 -6.69
CA ALA A 24 11.20 -5.95 -7.85
C ALA A 24 12.25 -5.77 -8.96
N ARG A 25 11.86 -6.05 -10.21
CA ARG A 25 12.68 -5.74 -11.39
C ARG A 25 12.85 -4.23 -11.58
N ASP A 26 11.77 -3.48 -11.36
CA ASP A 26 11.71 -2.03 -11.50
C ASP A 26 11.24 -1.43 -10.17
N PRO A 27 12.10 -0.75 -9.40
CA PRO A 27 11.73 -0.25 -8.07
C PRO A 27 10.75 0.92 -8.14
N ILE A 28 9.90 1.06 -7.12
CA ILE A 28 9.00 2.21 -6.91
C ILE A 28 9.46 3.07 -5.74
N ASP A 29 9.23 4.39 -5.78
CA ASP A 29 9.49 5.26 -4.64
C ASP A 29 8.26 5.40 -3.73
N ALA A 30 8.46 5.91 -2.51
CA ALA A 30 7.40 6.05 -1.52
C ALA A 30 6.25 6.98 -1.94
N PRO A 31 6.50 8.19 -2.49
CA PRO A 31 5.42 9.04 -2.99
C PRO A 31 4.60 8.38 -4.11
N THR A 32 5.24 7.68 -5.04
CA THR A 32 4.58 7.01 -6.16
C THR A 32 3.76 5.81 -5.68
N LEU A 33 4.30 5.02 -4.73
CA LEU A 33 3.54 3.94 -4.10
C LEU A 33 2.30 4.47 -3.39
N LEU A 34 2.45 5.53 -2.58
CA LEU A 34 1.33 6.15 -1.88
C LEU A 34 0.26 6.65 -2.87
N ALA A 35 0.68 7.35 -3.92
CA ALA A 35 -0.23 7.83 -4.96
C ALA A 35 -0.96 6.66 -5.65
N ALA A 36 -0.27 5.56 -5.93
CA ALA A 36 -0.87 4.37 -6.54
C ALA A 36 -1.88 3.67 -5.61
N LEU A 37 -1.62 3.63 -4.30
CA LEU A 37 -2.54 3.09 -3.29
C LEU A 37 -3.81 3.93 -3.14
N MET A 38 -3.70 5.25 -3.31
CA MET A 38 -4.82 6.19 -3.21
C MET A 38 -5.62 6.33 -4.52
N ALA A 39 -5.04 5.90 -5.64
CA ALA A 39 -5.66 6.07 -6.95
C ALA A 39 -6.99 5.33 -7.05
N GLU A 40 -7.99 5.99 -7.65
CA GLU A 40 -9.28 5.35 -7.91
C GLU A 40 -9.13 4.12 -8.80
N THR A 41 -8.19 4.20 -9.77
CA THR A 41 -7.74 3.10 -10.62
C THR A 41 -6.22 3.04 -10.57
N VAL A 42 -5.67 1.89 -10.19
CA VAL A 42 -4.21 1.67 -10.11
C VAL A 42 -3.63 1.72 -11.54
N PRO A 43 -2.65 2.59 -11.83
CA PRO A 43 -2.00 2.60 -13.13
C PRO A 43 -1.33 1.25 -13.44
N ALA A 44 -1.46 0.77 -14.69
CA ALA A 44 -0.99 -0.56 -15.08
C ALA A 44 0.49 -0.81 -14.77
N ALA A 45 1.33 0.23 -14.85
CA ALA A 45 2.75 0.15 -14.53
C ALA A 45 3.03 -0.23 -13.06
N PHE A 46 2.12 0.12 -12.14
CA PHE A 46 2.29 -0.06 -10.69
C PHE A 46 1.40 -1.16 -10.11
N THR A 47 0.61 -1.85 -10.93
CA THR A 47 -0.28 -2.94 -10.46
C THR A 47 0.48 -4.01 -9.68
N HIS A 48 1.70 -4.35 -10.12
CA HIS A 48 2.51 -5.35 -9.44
C HIS A 48 3.02 -4.86 -8.08
N HIS A 49 3.46 -3.61 -7.96
CA HIS A 49 3.86 -3.01 -6.67
C HIS A 49 2.69 -2.92 -5.70
N VAL A 50 1.52 -2.51 -6.17
CA VAL A 50 0.32 -2.41 -5.32
C VAL A 50 -0.14 -3.81 -4.88
N ARG A 51 -0.05 -4.82 -5.75
CA ARG A 51 -0.32 -6.20 -5.37
C ARG A 51 0.70 -6.70 -4.33
N ALA A 52 2.00 -6.55 -4.59
CA ALA A 52 3.06 -6.93 -3.67
C ALA A 52 2.91 -6.22 -2.32
N PHE A 53 2.50 -4.94 -2.32
CA PHE A 53 2.19 -4.22 -1.09
C PHE A 53 1.12 -4.94 -0.26
N PHE A 54 0.00 -5.35 -0.86
CA PHE A 54 -1.05 -6.03 -0.09
C PHE A 54 -0.74 -7.50 0.26
N ASP A 55 0.10 -8.15 -0.54
CA ASP A 55 0.45 -9.57 -0.41
C ASP A 55 1.61 -9.78 0.59
N GLU A 56 2.58 -8.87 0.62
CA GLU A 56 3.86 -9.05 1.31
C GLU A 56 4.05 -8.14 2.53
N VAL A 57 3.45 -6.94 2.54
CA VAL A 57 3.65 -5.98 3.64
C VAL A 57 2.84 -6.40 4.87
N GLU A 58 3.50 -6.40 6.02
CA GLU A 58 2.87 -6.76 7.30
C GLU A 58 1.68 -5.85 7.62
N ILE A 59 0.60 -6.46 8.14
CA ILE A 59 -0.64 -5.77 8.51
C ILE A 59 -0.36 -4.62 9.50
N GLU A 60 0.63 -4.76 10.39
CA GLU A 60 1.04 -3.68 11.30
C GLU A 60 1.52 -2.43 10.56
N THR A 61 2.33 -2.61 9.50
CA THR A 61 2.80 -1.50 8.64
C THR A 61 1.62 -0.85 7.91
N ILE A 62 0.66 -1.65 7.42
CA ILE A 62 -0.56 -1.13 6.81
C ILE A 62 -1.39 -0.33 7.82
N GLY A 63 -1.52 -0.83 9.05
CA GLY A 63 -2.17 -0.14 10.16
C GLY A 63 -1.48 1.18 10.51
N ASP A 64 -0.15 1.22 10.54
CA ASP A 64 0.62 2.45 10.76
C ASP A 64 0.40 3.50 9.67
N LEU A 65 0.29 3.09 8.41
CA LEU A 65 -0.06 3.99 7.32
C LEU A 65 -1.44 4.62 7.52
N VAL A 66 -2.42 3.82 7.93
CA VAL A 66 -3.76 4.36 8.24
C VAL A 66 -3.72 5.27 9.46
N ARG A 67 -3.03 4.87 10.55
CA ARG A 67 -2.88 5.69 11.77
C ARG A 67 -2.17 7.01 11.52
N SER A 68 -1.23 7.03 10.58
CA SER A 68 -0.57 8.28 10.18
C SER A 68 -1.58 9.25 9.56
N GLY A 69 -2.62 8.76 8.88
CA GLY A 69 -3.58 9.56 8.11
C GLY A 69 -3.20 9.74 6.63
N ALA A 70 -2.16 9.06 6.14
CA ALA A 70 -1.79 9.10 4.72
C ALA A 70 -2.78 8.36 3.81
N VAL A 71 -3.44 7.33 4.34
CA VAL A 71 -4.47 6.52 3.66
C VAL A 71 -5.57 6.15 4.66
N THR A 72 -6.70 5.65 4.17
CA THR A 72 -7.81 5.17 5.02
C THR A 72 -8.11 3.70 4.72
N TYR A 73 -8.71 2.99 5.67
CA TYR A 73 -9.13 1.60 5.46
C TYR A 73 -10.02 1.42 4.22
N PRO A 74 -11.04 2.28 3.96
CA PRO A 74 -11.85 2.15 2.74
C PRO A 74 -11.06 2.32 1.42
N ILE A 75 -10.03 3.17 1.40
CA ILE A 75 -9.15 3.33 0.23
C ILE A 75 -8.36 2.04 0.02
N LEU A 76 -7.73 1.52 1.07
CA LEU A 76 -6.91 0.31 1.00
C LEU A 76 -7.75 -0.93 0.68
N ALA A 77 -8.92 -1.10 1.30
CA ALA A 77 -9.83 -2.21 1.01
C ALA A 77 -10.25 -2.23 -0.46
N ARG A 78 -10.51 -1.06 -1.06
CA ARG A 78 -10.80 -0.94 -2.49
C ARG A 78 -9.62 -1.40 -3.36
N GLY A 79 -8.39 -1.03 -3.01
CA GLY A 79 -7.19 -1.51 -3.68
C GLY A 79 -7.02 -3.03 -3.54
N ALA A 80 -7.11 -3.54 -2.31
CA ALA A 80 -6.95 -4.95 -1.99
C ALA A 80 -7.99 -5.84 -2.71
N ARG A 81 -9.26 -5.43 -2.79
CA ARG A 81 -10.31 -6.17 -3.51
C ARG A 81 -10.00 -6.39 -4.99
N ARG A 82 -9.23 -5.49 -5.61
CA ARG A 82 -8.85 -5.55 -7.03
C ARG A 82 -7.60 -6.39 -7.24
N CYS A 83 -6.67 -6.36 -6.29
CA CYS A 83 -5.36 -7.00 -6.42
C CYS A 83 -5.32 -8.41 -5.84
N LEU A 84 -6.13 -8.70 -4.83
CA LEU A 84 -6.12 -9.94 -4.07
C LEU A 84 -7.41 -10.76 -4.26
N ALA A 85 -7.25 -12.08 -4.25
CA ALA A 85 -8.36 -13.02 -4.34
C ALA A 85 -9.33 -12.88 -3.15
N PRO A 86 -10.62 -13.18 -3.32
CA PRO A 86 -11.53 -13.34 -2.19
C PRO A 86 -10.98 -14.41 -1.24
N GLY A 87 -10.93 -14.11 0.06
CA GLY A 87 -10.38 -15.00 1.08
C GLY A 87 -8.93 -14.73 1.48
N HIS A 88 -8.22 -13.83 0.79
CA HIS A 88 -6.89 -13.41 1.23
C HIS A 88 -6.95 -12.69 2.58
N GLU A 89 -6.06 -13.04 3.51
CA GLU A 89 -6.06 -12.54 4.89
C GLU A 89 -6.01 -11.01 4.96
N THR A 90 -5.04 -10.36 4.29
CA THR A 90 -4.96 -8.88 4.23
C THR A 90 -6.25 -8.24 3.70
N ARG A 91 -6.88 -8.86 2.69
CA ARG A 91 -8.13 -8.36 2.13
C ARG A 91 -9.27 -8.48 3.14
N GLN A 92 -9.42 -9.62 3.80
CA GLN A 92 -10.44 -9.83 4.83
C GLN A 92 -10.27 -8.84 5.98
N TRP A 93 -9.04 -8.71 6.47
CA TRP A 93 -8.70 -7.78 7.56
C TRP A 93 -9.03 -6.32 7.22
N LEU A 94 -8.77 -5.90 5.97
CA LEU A 94 -9.14 -4.58 5.45
C LEU A 94 -10.65 -4.42 5.28
N ASP A 95 -11.34 -5.45 4.78
CA ASP A 95 -12.79 -5.45 4.55
C ASP A 95 -13.58 -5.34 5.86
N GLU A 96 -13.08 -5.92 6.97
CA GLU A 96 -13.66 -5.77 8.31
C GLU A 96 -13.58 -4.34 8.89
N ARG A 97 -12.67 -3.51 8.35
CA ARG A 97 -12.33 -2.17 8.88
C ARG A 97 -12.74 -1.01 7.96
N ALA A 98 -13.25 -1.31 6.77
CA ALA A 98 -13.68 -0.36 5.76
C ALA A 98 -15.16 0.02 5.94
#